data_AF-A0A520HJV5-F1
#
_entry.id   AF-A0A520HJV5-F1
#
_cell.length_a   1.000
_cell.length_b   1.000
_cell.length_c   1.000
_cell.angle_alpha   90.00
_cell.angle_beta   90.00
_cell.angle_gamma   90.00
#
_symmetry.space_group_name_H-M   'P 1'
#
loop_
_entity.id
_entity.type
_entity.pdbx_description
1 polymer ?
#
loop_
_entity_poly.entity_id
_entity_poly.type
_entity_poly.pdbx_seq_one_letter_code
_entity_poly.pdbx_strand_id
1 'polypeptide(L)'
;TPVIMDATVAQIDGYRFVYCLPLADDRMFVEDTYYSDTPGIDHATLGARIDQYAGVHGWVTDAVVGEESGVLPVAMGGDFEAYWRSTGRVAKAGMRAGMFHPTTGYSLPDAVRTATMIAGRRDFGGIALHDATHAMAKATWARRGFYRMLDTMLFKAAEPAERYRVLERFYTLSPRLIGRFYAGQSTMTDKARVLTGKPPVPIGRAVRAILGADLRTGA
;
A
#
# COMPACT_ATOMS: atom_id res chain seq x y z
N THR A 1 -3.61 -9.88 -25.17
CA THR A 1 -2.60 -8.85 -24.82
C THR A 1 -2.03 -9.21 -23.47
N PRO A 2 -0.71 -9.12 -23.25
CA PRO A 2 -0.14 -9.35 -21.92
C PRO A 2 -0.69 -8.35 -20.90
N VAL A 3 -1.03 -8.85 -19.72
CA VAL A 3 -1.56 -8.06 -18.59
C VAL A 3 -0.66 -8.29 -17.39
N ILE A 4 -0.23 -7.21 -16.73
CA ILE A 4 0.56 -7.29 -15.49
C ILE A 4 -0.36 -7.28 -14.27
N MET A 5 -1.43 -6.49 -14.32
CA MET A 5 -2.38 -6.29 -13.23
C MET A 5 -3.78 -6.25 -13.84
N ASP A 6 -4.59 -7.25 -13.52
CA ASP A 6 -5.95 -7.39 -14.02
C ASP A 6 -6.97 -7.01 -12.94
N ALA A 7 -7.52 -5.80 -13.04
CA ALA A 7 -8.61 -5.33 -12.18
C ALA A 7 -10.01 -5.53 -12.82
N THR A 8 -10.10 -6.23 -13.96
CA THR A 8 -11.39 -6.50 -14.65
C THR A 8 -12.10 -7.73 -14.07
N VAL A 9 -11.43 -8.47 -13.20
CA VAL A 9 -12.00 -9.56 -12.41
C VAL A 9 -13.15 -9.09 -11.52
N ALA A 10 -14.02 -10.02 -11.14
CA ALA A 10 -15.10 -9.75 -10.19
C ALA A 10 -14.56 -9.12 -8.90
N GLN A 11 -15.14 -7.97 -8.52
CA GLN A 11 -14.78 -7.24 -7.30
C GLN A 11 -15.48 -7.88 -6.10
N ILE A 12 -14.70 -8.52 -5.24
CA ILE A 12 -15.20 -9.26 -4.07
C ILE A 12 -14.55 -8.63 -2.83
N ASP A 13 -15.35 -8.36 -1.79
CA ASP A 13 -14.97 -7.66 -0.54
C ASP A 13 -14.59 -6.18 -0.75
N GLY A 14 -13.54 -5.93 -1.53
CA GLY A 14 -13.06 -4.60 -1.85
C GLY A 14 -12.47 -4.49 -3.25
N TYR A 15 -11.55 -3.54 -3.42
CA TYR A 15 -10.82 -3.40 -4.68
C TYR A 15 -9.91 -4.62 -4.86
N ARG A 16 -10.23 -5.44 -5.87
CA ARG A 16 -9.57 -6.71 -6.18
C ARG A 16 -8.91 -6.66 -7.55
N PHE A 17 -7.75 -7.29 -7.66
CA PHE A 17 -7.04 -7.46 -8.92
C PHE A 17 -6.14 -8.70 -8.87
N VAL A 18 -5.79 -9.24 -10.04
CA VAL A 18 -4.84 -10.35 -10.18
C VAL A 18 -3.54 -9.83 -10.78
N TYR A 19 -2.41 -10.01 -10.11
CA TYR A 19 -1.10 -9.79 -10.75
C TYR A 19 -0.68 -11.02 -11.54
N CYS A 20 -0.10 -10.78 -12.72
CA CYS A 20 0.49 -11.80 -13.59
C CYS A 20 1.91 -11.35 -13.93
N LEU A 21 2.90 -11.86 -13.19
CA LEU A 21 4.29 -11.45 -13.29
C LEU A 21 5.11 -12.57 -13.95
N PRO A 22 5.45 -12.46 -15.25
CA PRO A 22 6.35 -13.41 -15.88
C PRO A 22 7.75 -13.29 -15.28
N LEU A 23 8.29 -14.42 -14.83
CA LEU A 23 9.62 -14.55 -14.25
C LEU A 23 10.61 -15.20 -15.23
N ALA A 24 10.10 -16.02 -16.15
CA ALA A 24 10.82 -16.62 -17.28
C ALA A 24 9.81 -17.00 -18.38
N ASP A 25 10.29 -17.53 -19.50
CA ASP A 25 9.45 -17.95 -20.63
C ASP A 25 8.42 -19.04 -20.25
N ASP A 26 8.73 -19.84 -19.22
CA ASP A 26 7.93 -20.96 -18.71
C ASP A 26 7.45 -20.75 -17.26
N ARG A 27 7.63 -19.55 -16.70
CA ARG A 27 7.37 -19.30 -15.28
C ARG A 27 6.69 -17.97 -15.04
N MET A 28 5.59 -18.01 -14.30
CA MET A 28 4.83 -16.83 -13.94
C MET A 28 4.39 -16.90 -12.47
N PHE A 29 4.43 -15.77 -11.80
CA PHE A 29 3.82 -15.57 -10.49
C PHE A 29 2.43 -14.96 -10.69
N VAL A 30 1.40 -15.63 -10.17
CA VAL A 30 0.00 -15.20 -10.23
C VAL A 30 -0.49 -14.95 -8.81
N GLU A 31 -0.98 -13.74 -8.54
CA GLU A 31 -1.40 -13.34 -7.19
C GLU A 31 -2.79 -12.73 -7.23
N ASP A 32 -3.72 -13.28 -6.45
CA ASP A 32 -5.05 -12.70 -6.22
C ASP A 32 -5.02 -11.79 -4.98
N THR A 33 -5.15 -10.48 -5.21
CA THR A 33 -4.97 -9.45 -4.19
C THR A 33 -6.22 -8.58 -4.07
N TYR A 34 -6.65 -8.29 -2.84
CA TYR A 34 -7.77 -7.41 -2.58
C TYR A 34 -7.62 -6.63 -1.28
N TYR A 35 -8.21 -5.43 -1.24
CA TYR A 35 -8.37 -4.68 0.00
C TYR A 35 -9.50 -5.25 0.85
N SER A 36 -9.22 -5.50 2.12
CA SER A 36 -10.17 -5.99 3.12
C SER A 36 -10.09 -5.18 4.41
N ASP A 37 -11.18 -5.22 5.20
CA ASP A 37 -11.22 -4.65 6.55
C ASP A 37 -10.60 -5.60 7.60
N THR A 38 -10.27 -6.84 7.22
CA THR A 38 -9.70 -7.85 8.11
C THR A 38 -8.38 -8.42 7.56
N PRO A 39 -7.50 -8.94 8.42
CA PRO A 39 -6.26 -9.60 7.98
C PRO A 39 -6.47 -11.09 7.66
N GLY A 40 -7.71 -11.58 7.56
CA GLY A 40 -7.98 -12.99 7.32
C GLY A 40 -7.63 -13.39 5.90
N ILE A 41 -6.81 -14.45 5.75
CA ILE A 41 -6.50 -15.07 4.45
C ILE A 41 -7.16 -16.44 4.42
N ASP A 42 -8.10 -16.62 3.49
CA ASP A 42 -8.65 -17.94 3.16
C ASP A 42 -7.85 -18.54 2.01
N HIS A 43 -6.80 -19.29 2.36
CA HIS A 43 -5.89 -19.91 1.41
C HIS A 43 -6.60 -20.84 0.41
N ALA A 44 -7.59 -21.60 0.88
CA ALA A 44 -8.30 -22.55 0.02
C ALA A 44 -9.14 -21.81 -1.03
N THR A 45 -9.88 -20.78 -0.60
CA THR A 45 -10.67 -19.95 -1.52
C THR A 45 -9.78 -19.21 -2.51
N LEU A 46 -8.64 -18.66 -2.06
CA LEU A 46 -7.75 -17.89 -2.94
C LEU A 46 -6.98 -18.78 -3.91
N GLY A 47 -6.50 -19.95 -3.48
CA GLY A 47 -5.88 -20.93 -4.37
C GLY A 47 -6.84 -21.35 -5.50
N ALA A 48 -8.08 -21.71 -5.15
CA ALA A 48 -9.09 -22.09 -6.13
C ALA A 48 -9.41 -20.96 -7.14
N ARG A 49 -9.36 -19.69 -6.70
CA ARG A 49 -9.55 -18.53 -7.61
C ARG A 49 -8.37 -18.34 -8.55
N ILE A 50 -7.14 -18.54 -8.09
CA ILE A 50 -5.94 -18.47 -8.92
C ILE A 50 -5.99 -19.59 -9.97
N ASP A 51 -6.34 -20.81 -9.59
CA ASP A 51 -6.51 -21.95 -10.51
C ASP A 51 -7.59 -21.67 -11.55
N GLN A 52 -8.74 -21.13 -11.11
CA GLN A 52 -9.82 -20.74 -12.01
C GLN A 52 -9.37 -19.65 -12.99
N TYR A 53 -8.65 -18.64 -12.50
CA TYR A 53 -8.13 -17.56 -13.33
C TYR A 53 -7.17 -18.10 -14.40
N ALA A 54 -6.21 -18.94 -14.01
CA ALA A 54 -5.30 -19.61 -14.94
C ALA A 54 -6.05 -20.43 -16.00
N GLY A 55 -7.08 -21.19 -15.58
CA GLY A 55 -7.93 -21.97 -16.47
C GLY A 55 -8.70 -21.13 -17.51
N VAL A 56 -9.26 -19.98 -17.10
CA VAL A 56 -9.94 -19.03 -18.02
C VAL A 56 -8.97 -18.47 -19.07
N HIS A 57 -7.71 -18.30 -18.70
CA HIS A 57 -6.65 -17.85 -19.62
C HIS A 57 -6.02 -18.99 -20.43
N GLY A 58 -6.47 -20.23 -20.24
CA GLY A 58 -5.94 -21.41 -20.94
C GLY A 58 -4.50 -21.76 -20.55
N TRP A 59 -4.04 -21.30 -19.40
CA TRP A 59 -2.70 -21.63 -18.89
C TRP A 59 -2.70 -23.05 -18.34
N VAL A 60 -1.77 -23.86 -18.83
CA VAL A 60 -1.54 -25.22 -18.33
C VAL A 60 -0.43 -25.15 -17.29
N THR A 61 -0.80 -25.38 -16.03
CA THR A 61 0.15 -25.44 -14.92
C THR A 61 0.76 -26.84 -14.86
N ASP A 62 2.03 -26.96 -15.24
CA ASP A 62 2.77 -28.23 -15.10
C ASP A 62 3.15 -28.49 -13.63
N ALA A 63 3.65 -27.45 -12.94
CA ALA A 63 4.00 -27.53 -11.53
C ALA A 63 3.88 -26.16 -10.82
N VAL A 64 3.51 -26.19 -9.54
CA VAL A 64 3.60 -25.05 -8.62
C VAL A 64 4.96 -25.11 -7.91
N VAL A 65 5.82 -24.12 -8.16
CA VAL A 65 7.20 -24.09 -7.64
C VAL A 65 7.35 -23.38 -6.29
N GLY A 66 6.32 -22.63 -5.88
CA GLY A 66 6.30 -21.88 -4.63
C GLY A 66 4.97 -21.18 -4.45
N GLU A 67 4.58 -21.00 -3.19
CA GLU A 67 3.38 -20.28 -2.80
C GLU A 67 3.73 -19.25 -1.72
N GLU A 68 3.13 -18.08 -1.83
CA GLU A 68 3.31 -16.99 -0.87
C GLU A 68 1.95 -16.43 -0.49
N SER A 69 1.86 -15.95 0.75
CA SER A 69 0.67 -15.27 1.26
C SER A 69 1.10 -14.15 2.18
N GLY A 70 0.40 -13.02 2.14
CA GLY A 70 0.74 -11.90 2.98
C GLY A 70 -0.42 -10.94 3.18
N VAL A 71 -0.39 -10.27 4.33
CA VAL A 71 -1.26 -9.13 4.61
C VAL A 71 -0.38 -7.89 4.70
N LEU A 72 -0.64 -6.92 3.84
CA LEU A 72 0.04 -5.63 3.88
C LEU A 72 -0.86 -4.60 4.57
N PRO A 73 -0.31 -3.82 5.53
CA PRO A 73 -1.11 -2.82 6.21
C PRO A 73 -1.41 -1.63 5.29
N VAL A 74 -2.66 -1.21 5.27
CA VAL A 74 -3.07 0.12 4.79
C VAL A 74 -3.10 1.08 5.97
N ALA A 75 -2.22 2.07 5.97
CA ALA A 75 -2.03 2.92 7.15
C ALA A 75 -2.87 4.20 7.08
N MET A 76 -3.90 4.30 7.92
CA MET A 76 -4.76 5.49 8.04
C MET A 76 -4.19 6.57 8.97
N GLY A 77 -3.27 6.23 9.87
CA GLY A 77 -2.77 7.13 10.91
C GLY A 77 -1.97 6.40 11.98
N GLY A 78 -1.65 7.09 13.06
CA GLY A 78 -0.99 6.55 14.24
C GLY A 78 -0.08 7.56 14.93
N ASP A 79 0.15 7.38 16.23
CA ASP A 79 1.19 8.11 16.97
C ASP A 79 2.56 7.51 16.62
N PHE A 80 3.25 8.18 15.69
CA PHE A 80 4.58 7.79 15.23
C PHE A 80 5.61 7.79 16.36
N GLU A 81 5.56 8.77 17.26
CA GLU A 81 6.58 8.92 18.29
C GLU A 81 6.36 7.91 19.43
N ALA A 82 5.10 7.66 19.83
CA ALA A 82 4.80 6.57 20.77
C ALA A 82 5.21 5.21 20.20
N TYR A 83 4.91 4.95 18.92
CA TYR A 83 5.36 3.73 18.26
C TYR A 83 6.88 3.60 18.27
N TRP A 84 7.61 4.67 17.93
CA TRP A 84 9.07 4.61 17.94
C TRP A 84 9.65 4.39 19.34
N ARG A 85 9.04 4.95 20.39
CA ARG A 85 9.45 4.71 21.78
C ARG A 85 9.18 3.28 22.27
N SER A 86 8.25 2.54 21.65
CA SER A 86 7.82 1.20 22.10
C SER A 86 8.94 0.14 22.13
N THR A 87 10.05 0.36 21.43
CA THR A 87 11.19 -0.56 21.41
C THR A 87 12.48 0.09 21.95
N GLY A 88 12.34 1.17 22.74
CA GLY A 88 13.49 1.94 23.23
C GLY A 88 14.33 2.53 22.10
N ARG A 89 15.64 2.69 22.34
CA ARG A 89 16.60 3.31 21.38
C ARG A 89 17.24 2.32 20.40
N VAL A 90 16.47 1.34 19.94
CA VAL A 90 16.90 0.39 18.91
C VAL A 90 16.56 0.94 17.52
N ALA A 91 17.55 0.96 16.63
CA ALA A 91 17.36 1.38 15.25
C ALA A 91 16.31 0.53 14.53
N LYS A 92 15.49 1.15 13.68
CA LYS A 92 14.46 0.47 12.89
C LYS A 92 14.68 0.77 11.41
N ALA A 93 14.35 -0.20 10.55
CA ALA A 93 14.38 -0.02 9.10
C ALA A 93 13.11 -0.62 8.45
N GLY A 94 12.86 -0.25 7.20
CA GLY A 94 11.74 -0.77 6.40
C GLY A 94 10.37 -0.54 7.05
N MET A 95 9.48 -1.53 6.92
CA MET A 95 8.13 -1.51 7.50
C MET A 95 8.14 -1.22 9.01
N ARG A 96 9.11 -1.78 9.75
CA ARG A 96 9.25 -1.58 11.20
C ARG A 96 9.61 -0.14 11.56
N ALA A 97 10.17 0.63 10.65
CA ALA A 97 10.43 2.05 10.86
C ALA A 97 9.22 2.94 10.53
N GLY A 98 8.13 2.39 10.01
CA GLY A 98 7.06 3.18 9.39
C GLY A 98 7.43 3.70 8.00
N MET A 99 8.42 3.08 7.34
CA MET A 99 8.92 3.49 6.02
C MET A 99 8.35 2.58 4.92
N PHE A 100 7.12 2.91 4.50
CA PHE A 100 6.38 2.26 3.42
C PHE A 100 5.33 3.20 2.84
N HIS A 101 4.83 2.90 1.64
CA HIS A 101 3.74 3.64 1.01
C HIS A 101 2.40 3.30 1.71
N PRO A 102 1.69 4.25 2.35
CA PRO A 102 0.53 3.95 3.19
C PRO A 102 -0.59 3.20 2.47
N THR A 103 -0.86 3.55 1.21
CA THR A 103 -1.95 2.94 0.43
C THR A 103 -1.61 1.57 -0.15
N THR A 104 -0.35 1.27 -0.44
CA THR A 104 0.03 0.07 -1.21
C THR A 104 0.88 -0.92 -0.42
N GLY A 105 1.36 -0.54 0.76
CA GLY A 105 2.29 -1.33 1.56
C GLY A 105 3.71 -1.44 0.98
N TYR A 106 3.99 -0.85 -0.20
CA TYR A 106 5.30 -0.97 -0.84
C TYR A 106 6.40 -0.28 -0.03
N SER A 107 7.48 -1.02 0.21
CA SER A 107 8.61 -0.56 1.05
C SER A 107 9.97 -0.61 0.34
N LEU A 108 10.07 -1.23 -0.84
CA LEU A 108 11.34 -1.39 -1.56
C LEU A 108 12.07 -0.04 -1.82
N PRO A 109 11.41 1.02 -2.32
CA PRO A 109 12.10 2.30 -2.52
C PRO A 109 12.66 2.89 -1.23
N ASP A 110 11.96 2.71 -0.10
CA ASP A 110 12.44 3.19 1.19
C ASP A 110 13.58 2.32 1.73
N ALA A 111 13.52 1.01 1.52
CA ALA A 111 14.61 0.10 1.87
C ALA A 111 15.91 0.49 1.14
N VAL A 112 15.84 0.77 -0.17
CA VAL A 112 17.00 1.23 -0.96
C VAL A 112 17.54 2.57 -0.45
N ARG A 113 16.67 3.55 -0.15
CA ARG A 113 17.08 4.84 0.42
C ARG A 113 17.73 4.69 1.80
N THR A 114 17.19 3.80 2.62
CA THR A 114 17.73 3.50 3.95
C THR A 114 19.11 2.85 3.83
N ALA A 115 19.25 1.85 2.96
CA ALA A 115 20.52 1.18 2.71
C ALA A 115 21.59 2.17 2.19
N THR A 116 21.21 3.05 1.25
CA THR A 116 22.09 4.09 0.72
C THR A 116 22.55 5.07 1.81
N MET A 117 21.61 5.51 2.67
CA MET A 117 21.94 6.39 3.80
C MET A 117 22.90 5.71 4.78
N ILE A 118 22.65 4.45 5.14
CA ILE A 118 23.49 3.68 6.06
C ILE A 118 24.88 3.47 5.45
N ALA A 119 24.98 3.12 4.17
CA ALA A 119 26.25 2.89 3.48
C ALA A 119 27.14 4.14 3.44
N GLY A 120 26.55 5.34 3.44
CA GLY A 120 27.29 6.61 3.50
C GLY A 120 27.79 7.01 4.89
N ARG A 121 27.47 6.25 5.95
CA ARG A 121 27.85 6.59 7.33
C ARG A 121 29.25 6.11 7.69
N ARG A 122 29.82 6.76 8.70
CA ARG A 122 31.08 6.36 9.35
C ARG A 122 30.88 5.80 10.75
N ASP A 123 29.78 6.18 11.40
CA ASP A 123 29.40 5.71 12.73
C ASP A 123 28.19 4.78 12.65
N PHE A 124 28.45 3.52 13.01
CA PHE A 124 27.49 2.42 13.04
C PHE A 124 27.11 2.02 14.49
N GLY A 125 27.47 2.84 15.48
CA GLY A 125 27.01 2.64 16.86
C GLY A 125 25.49 2.61 16.94
N GLY A 126 24.94 1.73 17.78
CA GLY A 126 23.48 1.50 17.84
C GLY A 126 22.65 2.76 18.06
N ILE A 127 23.15 3.68 18.89
CA ILE A 127 22.52 4.98 19.14
C ILE A 127 22.58 5.90 17.91
N ALA A 128 23.73 5.98 17.24
CA ALA A 128 23.88 6.79 16.05
C ALA A 128 23.00 6.29 14.89
N LEU A 129 22.86 4.96 14.75
CA LEU A 129 21.94 4.34 13.80
C LEU A 129 20.49 4.57 14.18
N HIS A 130 20.14 4.49 15.46
CA HIS A 130 18.79 4.82 15.94
C HIS A 130 18.41 6.25 15.56
N ASP A 131 19.25 7.23 15.91
CA ASP A 131 18.93 8.63 15.69
C ASP A 131 18.84 8.95 14.18
N ALA A 132 19.71 8.36 13.35
CA ALA A 132 19.67 8.52 11.90
C ALA A 132 18.43 7.89 11.25
N THR A 133 18.09 6.66 11.64
CA THR A 133 16.92 5.95 11.09
C THR A 133 15.61 6.57 11.58
N HIS A 134 15.54 7.04 12.83
CA HIS A 134 14.40 7.79 13.37
C HIS A 134 14.17 9.07 12.57
N ALA A 135 15.22 9.88 12.35
CA ALA A 135 15.10 11.12 11.59
C ALA A 135 14.58 10.89 10.16
N MET A 136 15.12 9.89 9.46
CA MET A 136 14.66 9.51 8.12
C MET A 136 13.20 9.04 8.12
N ALA A 137 12.83 8.20 9.08
CA ALA A 137 11.47 7.68 9.21
C ALA A 137 10.47 8.78 9.55
N LYS A 138 10.80 9.68 10.47
CA LYS A 138 9.97 10.82 10.87
C LYS A 138 9.67 11.74 9.70
N ALA A 139 10.71 12.10 8.94
CA ALA A 139 10.56 12.91 7.72
C ALA A 139 9.69 12.21 6.67
N THR A 140 9.81 10.88 6.54
CA THR A 140 9.01 10.08 5.62
C THR A 140 7.55 9.98 6.05
N TRP A 141 7.31 9.75 7.33
CA TRP A 141 5.97 9.73 7.92
C TRP A 141 5.25 11.07 7.74
N ALA A 142 5.91 12.19 8.02
CA ALA A 142 5.33 13.52 7.86
C ALA A 142 4.94 13.81 6.40
N ARG A 143 5.84 13.54 5.45
CA ARG A 143 5.57 13.75 4.00
C ARG A 143 4.41 12.93 3.47
N ARG A 144 4.14 11.77 4.07
CA ARG A 144 3.12 10.82 3.61
C ARG A 144 1.74 10.99 4.26
N GLY A 145 1.51 12.07 4.99
CA GLY A 145 0.20 12.36 5.60
C GLY A 145 -0.95 12.40 4.59
N PHE A 146 -0.70 12.88 3.37
CA PHE A 146 -1.71 12.89 2.31
C PHE A 146 -2.24 11.49 1.96
N TYR A 147 -1.37 10.48 1.88
CA TYR A 147 -1.77 9.12 1.53
C TYR A 147 -2.61 8.50 2.66
N ARG A 148 -2.20 8.70 3.92
CA ARG A 148 -2.96 8.24 5.09
C ARG A 148 -4.36 8.86 5.17
N MET A 149 -4.49 10.14 4.80
CA MET A 149 -5.78 10.81 4.67
C MET A 149 -6.64 10.16 3.58
N LEU A 150 -6.07 9.84 2.41
CA LEU A 150 -6.79 9.13 1.36
C LEU A 150 -7.25 7.73 1.81
N ASP A 151 -6.38 6.99 2.48
CA ASP A 151 -6.69 5.66 3.01
C ASP A 151 -7.83 5.76 4.04
N THR A 152 -7.81 6.79 4.89
CA THR A 152 -8.90 7.07 5.84
C THR A 152 -10.22 7.32 5.11
N MET A 153 -10.22 8.11 4.04
CA MET A 153 -11.41 8.33 3.22
C MET A 153 -11.88 7.03 2.54
N LEU A 154 -10.95 6.25 1.99
CA LEU A 154 -11.25 5.01 1.27
C LEU A 154 -11.88 3.95 2.19
N PHE A 155 -11.34 3.79 3.40
CA PHE A 155 -11.78 2.73 4.32
C PHE A 155 -12.86 3.17 5.31
N LYS A 156 -12.98 4.46 5.64
CA LYS A 156 -13.95 4.97 6.61
C LYS A 156 -15.11 5.76 6.01
N ALA A 157 -15.00 6.24 4.77
CA ALA A 157 -16.06 7.02 4.13
C ALA A 157 -16.74 6.31 2.95
N ALA A 158 -16.06 5.34 2.32
CA ALA A 158 -16.65 4.53 1.25
C ALA A 158 -17.27 3.24 1.80
N GLU A 159 -18.42 2.85 1.24
CA GLU A 159 -18.94 1.49 1.43
C GLU A 159 -17.96 0.49 0.80
N PRO A 160 -17.68 -0.68 1.44
CA PRO A 160 -16.67 -1.64 0.94
C PRO A 160 -16.83 -2.01 -0.54
N ALA A 161 -18.06 -2.33 -0.96
CA ALA A 161 -18.40 -2.70 -2.33
C ALA A 161 -18.20 -1.56 -3.36
N GLU A 162 -18.08 -0.32 -2.91
CA GLU A 162 -17.93 0.87 -3.75
C GLU A 162 -16.49 1.38 -3.82
N ARG A 163 -15.58 0.80 -3.01
CA ARG A 163 -14.17 1.19 -2.95
C ARG A 163 -13.49 1.12 -4.32
N TYR A 164 -13.81 0.10 -5.14
CA TYR A 164 -13.21 -0.05 -6.47
C TYR A 164 -13.46 1.17 -7.36
N ARG A 165 -14.60 1.87 -7.23
CA ARG A 165 -14.92 3.06 -8.06
C ARG A 165 -13.96 4.22 -7.78
N VAL A 166 -13.46 4.33 -6.55
CA VAL A 166 -12.43 5.32 -6.19
C VAL A 166 -11.15 5.05 -6.98
N LEU A 167 -10.74 3.78 -7.04
CA LEU A 167 -9.53 3.34 -7.72
C LEU A 167 -9.70 3.38 -9.24
N GLU A 168 -10.84 2.93 -9.77
CA GLU A 168 -11.20 3.01 -11.18
C GLU A 168 -11.08 4.45 -11.70
N ARG A 169 -11.68 5.42 -11.00
CA ARG A 169 -11.52 6.84 -11.31
C ARG A 169 -10.03 7.24 -11.25
N PHE A 170 -9.31 6.84 -10.21
CA PHE A 170 -7.89 7.18 -10.07
C PHE A 170 -7.06 6.71 -11.28
N TYR A 171 -7.34 5.52 -11.82
CA TYR A 171 -6.65 5.00 -13.00
C TYR A 171 -7.01 5.70 -14.32
N THR A 172 -8.04 6.56 -14.34
CA THR A 172 -8.31 7.45 -15.50
C THR A 172 -7.39 8.68 -15.54
N LEU A 173 -6.65 8.95 -14.45
CA LEU A 173 -5.72 10.08 -14.39
C LEU A 173 -4.47 9.84 -15.24
N SER A 174 -3.71 10.90 -15.51
CA SER A 174 -2.51 10.79 -16.34
C SER A 174 -1.51 9.78 -15.76
N PRO A 175 -0.86 8.93 -16.59
CA PRO A 175 0.13 7.96 -16.12
C PRO A 175 1.28 8.57 -15.32
N ARG A 176 1.69 9.80 -15.65
CA ARG A 176 2.75 10.53 -14.91
C ARG A 176 2.36 10.86 -13.48
N LEU A 177 1.09 11.24 -13.25
CA LEU A 177 0.56 11.49 -11.91
C LEU A 177 0.48 10.19 -11.12
N ILE A 178 -0.05 9.13 -11.74
CA ILE A 178 -0.16 7.80 -11.13
C ILE A 178 1.23 7.29 -10.73
N GLY A 179 2.23 7.41 -11.61
CA GLY A 179 3.61 7.03 -11.30
C GLY A 179 4.19 7.78 -10.09
N ARG A 180 3.97 9.09 -9.98
CA ARG A 180 4.39 9.86 -8.79
C ARG A 180 3.62 9.47 -7.53
N PHE A 181 2.35 9.11 -7.68
CA PHE A 181 1.55 8.59 -6.58
C PHE A 181 2.17 7.30 -6.03
N TYR A 182 2.37 6.28 -6.87
CA TYR A 182 3.01 5.02 -6.45
C TYR A 182 4.44 5.19 -5.93
N ALA A 183 5.17 6.20 -6.40
CA ALA A 183 6.49 6.54 -5.88
C ALA A 183 6.46 7.22 -4.49
N GLY A 184 5.29 7.59 -3.97
CA GLY A 184 5.17 8.36 -2.73
C GLY A 184 5.65 9.81 -2.86
N GLN A 185 5.58 10.38 -4.08
CA GLN A 185 6.14 11.68 -4.46
C GLN A 185 5.10 12.63 -5.09
N SER A 186 3.82 12.50 -4.71
CA SER A 186 2.74 13.35 -5.24
C SER A 186 2.98 14.83 -4.93
N THR A 187 2.94 15.67 -5.96
CA THR A 187 3.02 17.13 -5.83
C THR A 187 1.71 17.71 -5.28
N MET A 188 1.70 18.99 -4.92
CA MET A 188 0.46 19.66 -4.51
C MET A 188 -0.61 19.65 -5.62
N THR A 189 -0.20 19.79 -6.89
CA THR A 189 -1.12 19.71 -8.03
C THR A 189 -1.65 18.29 -8.23
N ASP A 190 -0.85 17.26 -7.97
CA ASP A 190 -1.30 15.87 -8.03
C ASP A 190 -2.34 15.59 -6.96
N LYS A 191 -2.06 16.01 -5.73
CA LYS A 191 -2.98 15.87 -4.59
C LYS A 191 -4.32 16.53 -4.88
N ALA A 192 -4.30 17.76 -5.38
CA ALA A 192 -5.52 18.45 -5.80
C ALA A 192 -6.25 17.66 -6.89
N ARG A 193 -5.54 17.21 -7.94
CA ARG A 193 -6.14 16.45 -9.05
C ARG A 193 -6.79 15.14 -8.61
N VAL A 194 -6.16 14.41 -7.69
CA VAL A 194 -6.71 13.18 -7.10
C VAL A 194 -8.02 13.48 -6.36
N LEU A 195 -8.11 14.61 -5.67
CA LEU A 195 -9.30 15.02 -4.93
C LEU A 195 -10.38 15.69 -5.81
N THR A 196 -10.03 16.27 -6.97
CA THR A 196 -10.97 17.02 -7.82
C THR A 196 -11.84 16.14 -8.70
N GLY A 197 -13.15 16.26 -8.60
CA GLY A 197 -14.12 15.54 -9.41
C GLY A 197 -15.36 15.23 -8.58
N LYS A 198 -16.31 14.47 -9.15
CA LYS A 198 -17.44 13.95 -8.35
C LYS A 198 -16.86 13.08 -7.23
N PRO A 199 -17.08 13.43 -5.94
CA PRO A 199 -16.52 12.66 -4.85
C PRO A 199 -17.08 11.24 -4.91
N PRO A 200 -16.23 10.20 -4.89
CA PRO A 200 -16.70 8.82 -4.83
C PRO A 200 -17.32 8.49 -3.45
N VAL A 201 -17.09 9.36 -2.46
CA VAL A 201 -17.66 9.30 -1.12
C VAL A 201 -18.32 10.63 -0.75
N PRO A 202 -19.46 10.65 -0.03
CA PRO A 202 -20.07 11.89 0.41
C PRO A 202 -19.12 12.75 1.26
N ILE A 203 -19.00 14.04 0.94
CA ILE A 203 -18.03 14.97 1.56
C ILE A 203 -18.16 14.97 3.09
N GLY A 204 -19.39 14.98 3.63
CA GLY A 204 -19.62 14.95 5.07
C GLY A 204 -19.08 13.69 5.76
N ARG A 205 -19.13 12.52 5.10
CA ARG A 205 -18.53 11.28 5.62
C ARG A 205 -17.01 11.35 5.60
N ALA A 206 -16.42 11.91 4.54
CA ALA A 206 -14.98 12.11 4.42
C ALA A 206 -14.45 13.04 5.53
N VAL A 207 -15.10 14.17 5.77
CA VAL A 207 -14.72 15.13 6.82
C VAL A 207 -14.82 14.50 8.22
N ARG A 208 -15.92 13.79 8.52
CA ARG A 208 -16.08 13.09 9.80
C ARG A 208 -15.03 11.99 10.00
N ALA A 209 -14.67 11.27 8.94
CA ALA A 209 -13.64 10.24 9.00
C ALA A 209 -12.25 10.82 9.31
N ILE A 210 -11.87 11.92 8.66
CA ILE A 210 -10.57 12.59 8.89
C ILE A 210 -10.52 13.15 10.31
N LEU A 211 -11.53 13.92 10.73
CA LEU A 211 -11.59 14.51 12.07
C LEU A 211 -11.61 13.44 13.17
N GLY A 212 -12.31 12.32 12.95
CA GLY A 212 -12.34 11.20 13.89
C GLY A 212 -11.02 10.41 13.95
N ALA A 213 -10.22 10.41 12.89
CA ALA A 213 -8.90 9.79 12.87
C ALA A 213 -7.87 10.63 13.63
N ASP A 214 -7.85 11.95 13.41
CA ASP A 214 -6.94 12.88 14.09
C ASP A 214 -7.15 12.89 15.62
N LEU A 215 -8.41 12.84 16.07
CA LEU A 215 -8.76 12.79 17.50
C LEU A 215 -8.30 11.51 18.21
N ARG A 216 -8.09 10.41 17.48
CA ARG A 216 -7.57 9.14 18.02
C ARG A 216 -6.04 9.07 18.02
N THR A 217 -5.38 9.95 17.27
CA THR A 217 -3.91 10.04 17.21
C THR A 217 -3.32 11.11 18.14
N GLY A 218 -4.17 11.94 18.76
CA GLY A 218 -3.77 13.00 19.69
C GLY A 218 -4.00 12.68 21.18
N ALA A 219 -4.36 11.45 21.52
CA ALA A 219 -4.52 10.93 22.89
C ALA A 219 -3.52 9.81 23.14
#